data_AF-A0A7V9MI19-F1
#
_entry.id   AF-A0A7V9MI19-F1
#
_cell.length_a   1.000
_cell.length_b   1.000
_cell.length_c   1.000
_cell.angle_alpha   90.00
_cell.angle_beta   90.00
_cell.angle_gamma   90.00
#
_symmetry.space_group_name_H-M   'P 1'
#
loop_
_entity.id
_entity.type
_entity.pdbx_description
1 polymer ?
#
loop_
_entity_poly.entity_id
_entity_poly.type
_entity_poly.pdbx_seq_one_letter_code
_entity_poly.pdbx_strand_id
1 'polypeptide(L)' 'MRQLTLRVDDALAERLKDAASERRQSVNTFAQSVLSAAVDPQFADGESARVRERLARAGILAATGGTPSTR' A
#
# COMPACT_ATOMS: atom_id res chain seq x y z
N MET A 1 -12.54 -11.48 -10.62
CA MET A 1 -11.18 -11.21 -10.11
C MET A 1 -10.34 -10.64 -11.25
N ARG A 2 -9.45 -9.68 -10.98
CA ARG A 2 -8.52 -9.13 -11.98
C ARG A 2 -7.10 -9.46 -11.55
N GLN A 3 -6.25 -9.85 -12.50
CA GLN A 3 -4.85 -10.21 -12.25
C GLN A 3 -3.96 -8.97 -12.41
N LEU A 4 -3.07 -8.76 -11.44
CA LEU A 4 -2.05 -7.71 -11.46
C LEU A 4 -0.67 -8.38 -11.39
N THR A 5 0.21 -8.03 -12.32
CA THR A 5 1.61 -8.46 -12.29
C THR A 5 2.47 -7.23 -11.99
N LEU A 6 3.18 -7.25 -10.87
CA LEU A 6 4.06 -6.17 -10.45
C LEU A 6 5.52 -6.63 -10.52
N ARG A 7 6.38 -5.82 -11.12
CA ARG A 7 7.84 -6.00 -11.01
C ARG A 7 8.31 -5.19 -9.80
N VAL A 8 9.04 -5.85 -8.90
CA VAL A 8 9.63 -5.25 -7.71
C VAL A 8 11.07 -5.70 -7.59
N ASP A 9 11.88 -4.94 -6.86
CA ASP A 9 13.24 -5.34 -6.55
C ASP A 9 13.25 -6.62 -5.69
N ASP A 10 14.27 -7.46 -5.87
CA ASP A 10 14.40 -8.73 -5.14
C ASP A 10 14.39 -8.53 -3.63
N ALA A 11 15.07 -7.50 -3.13
CA ALA A 11 15.07 -7.16 -1.71
C ALA A 11 13.67 -6.79 -1.17
N LEU A 12 12.78 -6.25 -2.02
CA LEU A 12 11.39 -6.02 -1.64
C LEU A 12 10.59 -7.31 -1.69
N ALA A 13 10.82 -8.16 -2.70
CA ALA A 13 10.16 -9.46 -2.80
C ALA A 13 10.47 -10.36 -1.57
N GLU A 14 11.72 -10.41 -1.13
CA GLU A 14 12.11 -11.19 0.06
C GLU A 14 11.45 -10.64 1.33
N ARG A 15 11.50 -9.32 1.57
CA ARG A 15 10.82 -8.72 2.73
C ARG A 15 9.30 -8.95 2.71
N LEU A 16 8.70 -9.00 1.53
CA LEU A 16 7.28 -9.30 1.36
C LEU A 16 6.97 -10.76 1.72
N LYS A 17 7.84 -11.70 1.34
CA LYS A 17 7.73 -13.12 1.70
C LYS A 17 7.88 -13.33 3.21
N ASP A 18 8.85 -12.66 3.84
CA ASP A 18 9.08 -12.74 5.28
C ASP A 18 7.85 -12.24 6.04
N ALA A 19 7.35 -11.05 5.70
CA ALA A 19 6.19 -10.44 6.34
C ALA A 19 4.90 -11.27 6.19
N ALA A 20 4.74 -11.96 5.05
CA ALA A 20 3.63 -12.89 4.83
C ALA A 20 3.78 -14.17 5.67
N SER A 21 5.01 -14.70 5.75
CA SER A 21 5.33 -15.91 6.51
C SER A 21 5.10 -15.73 8.01
N GLU A 22 5.53 -14.59 8.58
CA GLU A 22 5.26 -14.22 9.98
C GLU A 22 3.76 -14.24 10.32
N ARG A 23 2.92 -13.87 9.35
CA ARG A 23 1.46 -13.78 9.49
C ARG A 23 0.74 -15.07 9.07
N ARG A 24 1.48 -16.12 8.69
CA ARG A 24 0.95 -17.39 8.14
C ARG A 24 0.01 -17.15 6.94
N GLN A 25 0.33 -16.16 6.11
CA GLN A 25 -0.44 -15.79 4.92
C GLN A 25 0.36 -16.07 3.66
N SER A 26 -0.35 -16.27 2.54
CA SER A 26 0.30 -16.28 1.24
C SER A 26 0.79 -14.88 0.87
N VAL A 27 1.85 -14.79 0.07
CA VAL A 27 2.38 -13.52 -0.44
C VAL A 27 1.31 -12.72 -1.17
N ASN A 28 0.46 -13.38 -1.97
CA ASN A 28 -0.63 -12.73 -2.68
C ASN A 28 -1.69 -12.17 -1.71
N THR A 29 -2.08 -12.92 -0.69
CA THR A 29 -3.05 -12.46 0.33
C THR A 29 -2.51 -11.27 1.11
N PHE A 30 -1.24 -11.32 1.49
CA PHE A 30 -0.59 -10.23 2.20
C PHE A 30 -0.46 -8.98 1.31
N ALA A 31 0.01 -9.14 0.07
CA ALA A 31 0.10 -8.06 -0.91
C ALA A 31 -1.27 -7.43 -1.20
N GLN A 32 -2.30 -8.24 -1.37
CA GLN A 32 -3.67 -7.76 -1.57
C GLN A 32 -4.15 -6.96 -0.36
N SER A 33 -3.90 -7.42 0.87
CA SER A 33 -4.29 -6.70 2.09
C SER A 33 -3.61 -5.34 2.19
N VAL A 34 -2.30 -5.28 1.90
CA VAL A 34 -1.52 -4.02 1.89
C VAL A 34 -2.03 -3.07 0.81
N LEU A 35 -2.24 -3.57 -0.41
CA LEU A 35 -2.74 -2.77 -1.52
C LEU A 35 -4.16 -2.25 -1.23
N SER A 36 -5.04 -3.09 -0.67
CA SER A 36 -6.38 -2.69 -0.24
C SER A 36 -6.32 -1.60 0.82
N ALA A 37 -5.51 -1.76 1.87
CA ALA A 37 -5.35 -0.73 2.90
C ALA A 37 -4.80 0.60 2.34
N ALA A 38 -3.98 0.54 1.28
CA ALA A 38 -3.43 1.73 0.65
C ALA A 38 -4.44 2.50 -0.21
N VAL A 39 -5.41 1.81 -0.84
CA VAL A 39 -6.37 2.43 -1.78
C VAL A 39 -7.77 2.63 -1.22
N ASP A 40 -8.11 1.98 -0.12
CA ASP A 40 -9.45 2.01 0.43
C ASP A 40 -9.63 3.21 1.40
N PRO A 41 -10.60 4.11 1.12
CA PRO A 41 -10.87 5.28 1.96
C PRO A 41 -11.36 4.93 3.37
N GLN A 42 -11.95 3.75 3.58
CA GLN A 42 -12.55 3.38 4.87
C GLN A 42 -11.49 3.03 5.93
N PHE A 43 -10.29 2.64 5.50
CA PHE A 43 -9.17 2.41 6.42
C PHE A 43 -8.41 3.70 6.76
N ALA A 44 -8.84 4.86 6.27
CA ALA A 44 -8.16 6.15 6.44
C ALA A 44 -7.99 6.65 7.89
N ASP A 45 -8.43 5.88 8.90
CA ASP A 45 -8.29 6.23 10.30
C ASP A 45 -7.08 5.54 10.97
N GLY A 46 -6.33 6.33 11.73
CA GLY A 46 -5.19 5.96 12.57
C GLY A 46 -4.00 5.27 11.89
N GLU A 47 -4.15 4.01 11.51
CA GLU A 47 -3.06 3.16 11.01
C GLU A 47 -2.73 3.47 9.54
N SER A 48 -3.75 3.69 8.71
CA SER A 48 -3.53 4.00 7.30
C SER A 48 -3.06 5.44 7.07
N ALA A 49 -3.28 6.34 8.03
CA ALA A 49 -2.61 7.64 8.04
C ALA A 49 -1.09 7.46 8.14
N ARG A 50 -0.61 6.53 8.99
CA ARG A 50 0.82 6.20 9.08
C ARG A 50 1.34 5.51 7.82
N VAL A 51 0.54 4.64 7.20
CA VAL A 51 0.91 3.98 5.93
C VAL A 51 0.98 5.01 4.79
N ARG A 52 0.00 5.91 4.66
CA ARG A 52 0.06 7.03 3.70
C ARG A 52 1.27 7.91 3.93
N GLU A 53 1.58 8.24 5.18
CA GLU A 53 2.76 9.07 5.46
C GLU A 53 4.06 8.36 5.09
N ARG A 54 4.17 7.04 5.33
CA ARG A 54 5.31 6.24 4.85
C ARG A 54 5.39 6.20 3.32
N LEU A 55 4.26 6.08 2.63
CA LEU A 55 4.20 6.05 1.16
C LEU A 55 4.47 7.42 0.53
N ALA A 56 4.03 8.50 1.17
CA ALA A 56 4.33 9.88 0.78
C ALA A 56 5.82 10.18 0.96
N ARG A 57 6.42 9.75 2.09
CA ARG A 57 7.87 9.86 2.31
C ARG A 57 8.69 9.06 1.29
N ALA A 58 8.13 7.97 0.76
CA ALA A 58 8.74 7.18 -0.31
C ALA A 58 8.53 7.77 -1.72
N GLY A 59 7.84 8.92 -1.85
CA GLY A 59 7.58 9.58 -3.14
C GLY A 59 6.56 8.87 -4.03
N ILE A 60 5.86 7.86 -3.50
CA ILE A 60 4.90 7.02 -4.25
C ILE A 60 3.56 7.74 -4.42
N LEU A 61 3.21 8.61 -3.47
CA LEU A 61 2.00 9.43 -3.55
C LEU A 61 2.34 10.77 -4.20
N ALA A 62 1.97 10.94 -5.48
CA ALA A 62 1.84 12.27 -6.06
C ALA A 62 0.74 12.99 -5.29
N ALA A 63 1.07 14.16 -4.73
CA ALA A 63 0.11 15.00 -4.04
C ALA A 63 -1.05 15.31 -5.00
N THR A 64 -2.17 14.58 -4.86
CA THR A 64 -3.44 15.08 -5.35
C THR A 64 -3.84 16.17 -4.37
N GLY A 65 -3.19 17.32 -4.53
CA GLY A 65 -3.65 18.58 -3.99
C GLY A 65 -4.93 18.92 -4.72
N GLY A 66 -6.06 18.46 -4.17
CA GLY A 66 -7.34 19.05 -4.47
C GLY A 66 -7.27 20.50 -4.02
N THR A 67 -6.99 21.42 -4.94
CA THR A 67 -7.29 22.83 -4.74
C THR A 67 -8.81 22.95 -4.68
N PRO A 68 -9.39 23.42 -3.56
CA PRO A 68 -10.77 23.88 -3.62
C PRO A 68 -10.77 25.13 -4.51
N SER A 69 -11.33 25.01 -5.70
CA SER A 69 -11.70 26.15 -6.53
C SER A 69 -12.84 26.87 -5.82
N THR A 70 -12.50 27.86 -5.00
CA THR A 70 -13.45 28.80 -4.42
C THR A 70 -13.88 29.76 -5.52
N ARG A 71 -15.18 29.71 -5.84
CA ARG A 71 -15.90 30.74 -6.59
C ARG A 71 -16.55 31.70 -5.60
#